data_AF-A0A971MGH2-F1
#
_entry.id   AF-A0A971MGH2-F1
#
_cell.length_a   1.000
_cell.length_b   1.000
_cell.length_c   1.000
_cell.angle_alpha   90.00
_cell.angle_beta   90.00
_cell.angle_gamma   90.00
#
_symmetry.space_group_name_H-M   'P 1'
#
loop_
_entity.id
_entity.type
_entity.pdbx_description
1 polymer ?
#
loop_
_entity_poly.entity_id
_entity_poly.type
_entity_poly.pdbx_seq_one_letter_code
_entity_poly.pdbx_strand_id
1 'polypeptide(L)'
;MSSKNEKRSVSLAIRILIGLVLGVIVGIALQGNPEIATTYIAPIGTVFLNLIKLIIVPLVFASLVVGVAGMEDVTKLGRVGAKTFIYYFITTAIAIFIGLLLANVLNVGGGYVLPSAADITYEAAEAPPFIQTLVNIIPSNPLKSIVN
;
A
#
# COMPACT_ATOMS: atom_id res chain seq x y z
N MET A 1 22.96 39.42 26.98
CA MET A 1 22.02 39.59 25.84
C MET A 1 22.41 38.58 24.77
N SER A 2 21.92 37.33 24.85
CA SER A 2 22.17 36.31 23.84
C SER A 2 20.84 35.63 23.52
N SER A 3 20.22 36.10 22.43
CA SER A 3 18.97 35.57 21.91
C SER A 3 19.24 34.23 21.24
N LYS A 4 18.91 33.14 21.93
CA LYS A 4 18.92 31.79 21.39
C LYS A 4 17.79 31.66 20.38
N ASN A 5 18.12 31.74 19.10
CA ASN A 5 17.21 31.51 17.98
C ASN A 5 16.76 30.04 17.99
N GLU A 6 15.59 29.77 18.56
CA GLU A 6 14.92 28.48 18.52
C GLU A 6 14.36 28.27 17.10
N LYS A 7 15.17 27.66 16.22
CA LYS A 7 14.70 27.21 14.91
C LYS A 7 13.60 26.18 15.15
N ARG A 8 12.34 26.55 14.95
CA ARG A 8 11.20 25.63 14.93
C ARG A 8 11.50 24.52 13.92
N SER A 9 11.90 23.36 14.42
CA SER A 9 12.20 22.20 13.59
C SER A 9 10.89 21.71 13.00
N VAL A 10 10.70 21.93 11.70
CA VAL A 10 9.55 21.42 10.97
C VAL A 10 9.47 19.90 11.19
N SER A 11 8.32 19.41 11.66
CA SER A 11 8.08 17.98 11.92
C SER A 11 8.36 17.14 10.68
N LEU A 12 8.86 15.91 10.86
CA LEU A 12 9.17 15.01 9.76
C LEU A 12 7.96 14.74 8.86
N ALA A 13 6.77 14.63 9.44
CA ALA A 13 5.52 14.46 8.71
C ALA A 13 5.23 15.66 7.77
N ILE A 14 5.48 16.88 8.24
CA ILE A 14 5.30 18.09 7.44
C ILE A 14 6.33 18.12 6.29
N ARG A 15 7.56 17.65 6.51
CA ARG A 15 8.57 17.56 5.44
C ARG A 15 8.16 16.56 4.35
N ILE A 16 7.58 15.42 4.73
CA ILE A 16 7.06 14.44 3.78
C ILE A 16 5.89 15.04 2.98
N LEU A 17 4.96 15.73 3.64
CA LEU A 17 3.85 16.41 2.95
C LEU A 17 4.35 17.49 1.99
N ILE A 18 5.31 18.32 2.39
CA ILE A 18 5.92 19.31 1.51
C ILE A 18 6.57 18.61 0.30
N GLY A 19 7.30 17.51 0.52
CA GLY A 19 7.92 16.72 -0.56
C GLY A 19 6.89 16.13 -1.52
N LEU A 20 5.76 15.63 -1.02
CA LEU A 20 4.65 15.12 -1.84
C LEU A 20 4.06 16.23 -2.72
N VAL A 21 3.74 17.38 -2.12
CA VAL A 21 3.15 18.52 -2.83
C VAL A 21 4.11 19.03 -3.92
N LEU A 22 5.39 19.19 -3.59
CA LEU A 22 6.41 19.57 -4.57
C LEU A 22 6.57 18.52 -5.67
N GLY A 23 6.54 17.23 -5.33
CA GLY A 23 6.61 16.14 -6.29
C GLY A 23 5.46 16.17 -7.30
N VAL A 24 4.24 16.47 -6.84
CA VAL A 24 3.07 16.64 -7.72
C VAL A 24 3.23 17.86 -8.63
N ILE A 25 3.66 19.01 -8.09
CA ILE A 25 3.85 20.24 -8.87
C ILE A 25 4.90 20.03 -9.97
N VAL A 26 6.04 19.44 -9.61
CA VAL A 26 7.12 19.14 -10.56
C VAL A 26 6.67 18.10 -11.59
N GLY A 27 5.91 17.08 -11.16
CA GLY A 27 5.35 16.07 -12.07
C GLY A 27 4.41 16.66 -13.12
N ILE A 28 3.53 17.59 -12.73
CA ILE A 28 2.65 18.30 -13.66
C ILE A 28 3.46 19.19 -14.61
N ALA A 29 4.45 19.93 -14.10
CA ALA A 29 5.29 20.80 -14.91
C ALA A 29 6.12 20.03 -15.97
N LEU A 30 6.48 18.78 -15.69
CA LEU A 30 7.26 17.91 -16.59
C LEU A 30 6.40 17.04 -17.51
N GLN A 31 5.07 17.19 -17.53
CA GLN A 31 4.19 16.41 -18.42
C GLN A 31 4.55 16.55 -19.91
N GLY A 32 5.13 17.68 -20.32
CA GLY A 32 5.56 17.92 -21.71
C GLY A 32 6.85 17.20 -22.12
N ASN A 33 7.64 16.67 -21.18
CA ASN A 33 8.82 15.86 -21.45
C ASN A 33 8.93 14.73 -20.41
N PRO A 34 8.15 13.64 -20.58
CA PRO A 34 8.08 12.57 -19.61
C PRO A 34 9.41 11.80 -19.46
N GLU A 35 10.27 11.82 -20.49
CA GLU A 35 11.55 11.10 -20.48
C GLU A 35 12.49 11.59 -19.36
N ILE A 36 12.48 12.89 -19.05
CA ILE A 36 13.30 13.44 -17.96
C ILE A 36 12.83 12.88 -16.61
N ALA A 37 11.52 12.82 -16.40
CA ALA A 37 10.94 12.30 -15.17
C ALA A 37 11.21 10.78 -15.02
N THR A 38 11.04 10.00 -16.09
CA THR A 38 11.26 8.54 -16.03
C THR A 38 12.73 8.17 -15.95
N THR A 39 13.62 8.94 -16.57
CA THR A 39 15.05 8.58 -16.65
C THR A 39 15.82 9.03 -15.42
N TYR A 40 15.50 10.19 -14.85
CA TYR A 40 16.30 10.78 -13.76
C TYR A 40 15.58 10.81 -12.42
N ILE A 41 14.26 11.01 -12.40
CA ILE A 41 13.49 11.14 -11.15
C ILE A 41 13.00 9.78 -10.67
N ALA A 42 12.44 8.96 -11.56
CA ALA A 42 11.86 7.66 -11.20
C ALA A 42 12.88 6.70 -10.55
N PRO A 43 14.16 6.59 -10.99
CA PRO A 43 15.12 5.70 -10.35
C PRO A 43 15.34 6.02 -8.87
N ILE A 44 15.30 7.29 -8.47
CA ILE A 44 15.42 7.70 -7.07
C ILE A 44 14.24 7.18 -6.26
N GLY A 45 13.02 7.30 -6.80
CA GLY A 45 11.80 6.73 -6.20
C GLY A 45 11.87 5.21 -6.08
N THR A 46 12.37 4.53 -7.13
CA THR A 46 12.56 3.08 -7.12
C THR A 46 13.57 2.65 -6.06
N VAL A 47 14.69 3.35 -5.92
CA VAL A 47 15.66 3.08 -4.85
C VAL A 47 15.02 3.26 -3.48
N PHE A 48 14.25 4.33 -3.26
CA PHE A 48 13.51 4.54 -2.02
C PHE A 48 12.54 3.40 -1.70
N LEU A 49 11.75 2.94 -2.68
CA LEU A 49 10.85 1.79 -2.51
C LEU A 49 11.62 0.50 -2.24
N ASN A 50 12.75 0.27 -2.90
CA ASN A 50 13.60 -0.89 -2.67
C ASN A 50 14.20 -0.88 -1.26
N LEU A 51 14.58 0.28 -0.73
CA LEU A 51 15.05 0.42 0.65
C LEU A 51 13.95 0.12 1.66
N ILE A 52 12.72 0.59 1.44
CA ILE A 52 11.57 0.24 2.29
C ILE A 52 11.31 -1.27 2.23
N LYS A 53 11.30 -1.87 1.03
CA LYS A 53 11.09 -3.31 0.84
C LYS A 53 12.18 -4.15 1.51
N LEU A 54 13.43 -3.71 1.48
CA LEU A 54 14.55 -4.39 2.13
C LEU A 54 14.39 -4.45 3.65
N ILE A 55 13.81 -3.41 4.25
CA ILE A 55 13.58 -3.36 5.70
C ILE A 55 12.28 -4.10 6.09
N ILE A 56 11.20 -3.97 5.31
CA ILE A 56 9.88 -4.48 5.70
C ILE A 56 9.85 -6.00 5.82
N VAL A 57 10.53 -6.72 4.92
CA VAL A 57 10.51 -8.18 4.86
C VAL A 57 11.09 -8.82 6.14
N PRO A 58 12.34 -8.53 6.55
CA PRO A 58 12.88 -9.09 7.80
C PRO A 58 12.18 -8.55 9.05
N LEU A 59 11.75 -7.28 9.04
CA LEU A 59 11.06 -6.66 10.16
C LEU A 59 9.74 -7.36 10.48
N VAL A 60 8.91 -7.61 9.47
CA VAL A 60 7.62 -8.28 9.64
C VAL A 60 7.82 -9.72 10.12
N PHE A 61 8.75 -10.47 9.52
CA PHE A 61 9.04 -11.84 9.95
C PHE A 61 9.48 -11.88 11.43
N ALA A 62 10.48 -11.08 11.80
CA ALA A 62 10.97 -11.04 13.18
C ALA A 62 9.88 -10.57 14.15
N SER A 63 9.10 -9.57 13.78
CA SER A 63 7.99 -9.07 14.60
C SER A 63 6.90 -10.12 14.83
N LEU A 64 6.57 -10.93 13.81
CA LEU A 64 5.58 -12.00 13.94
C LEU A 64 6.13 -13.14 14.79
N VAL A 65 7.40 -13.55 14.59
CA VAL A 65 8.03 -14.61 15.38
C VAL A 65 8.10 -14.22 16.86
N VAL A 66 8.62 -13.03 17.17
CA VAL A 66 8.71 -12.54 18.56
C VAL A 66 7.32 -12.34 19.15
N GLY A 67 6.36 -11.82 18.37
CA GLY A 67 4.99 -11.61 18.82
C GLY A 67 4.26 -12.90 19.18
N VAL A 68 4.46 -13.97 18.40
CA VAL A 68 3.87 -15.29 18.66
C VAL A 68 4.63 -16.03 19.76
N ALA A 69 5.96 -15.99 19.77
CA ALA A 69 6.79 -16.65 20.79
C ALA A 69 6.62 -16.04 22.19
N GLY A 70 6.26 -14.75 22.28
CA GLY A 70 5.95 -14.09 23.55
C GLY A 70 4.57 -14.42 24.12
N MET A 71 3.74 -15.19 23.43
CA MET A 71 2.44 -15.64 23.95
C MET A 71 2.57 -16.96 24.69
N GLU A 72 2.16 -16.99 25.96
CA GLU A 72 2.14 -18.20 26.80
C GLU A 72 1.07 -19.23 26.36
N ASP A 73 0.02 -18.79 25.66
CA ASP A 73 -1.14 -19.61 25.32
C ASP A 73 -1.61 -19.37 23.87
N VAL A 74 -1.53 -20.43 23.06
CA VAL A 74 -1.94 -20.46 21.65
C VAL A 74 -3.44 -20.20 21.46
N THR A 75 -4.29 -20.48 22.46
CA THR A 75 -5.73 -20.21 22.36
C THR A 75 -6.03 -18.72 22.39
N LYS A 76 -5.19 -17.93 23.08
CA LYS A 76 -5.29 -16.46 23.08
C LYS A 76 -4.97 -15.91 21.69
N LEU A 77 -3.97 -16.46 21.02
CA LEU A 77 -3.61 -16.09 19.64
C LEU A 77 -4.78 -16.30 18.68
N GLY A 78 -5.42 -17.47 18.73
CA GLY A 78 -6.60 -17.77 17.90
C GLY A 78 -7.77 -16.81 18.15
N ARG A 79 -8.04 -16.46 19.41
CA ARG A 79 -9.11 -15.51 19.77
C ARG A 79 -8.80 -14.09 19.28
N VAL A 80 -7.55 -13.64 19.40
CA VAL A 80 -7.13 -12.33 18.88
C VAL A 80 -7.23 -12.32 17.36
N GLY A 81 -6.74 -13.36 16.68
CA GLY A 81 -6.85 -13.51 15.22
C GLY A 81 -8.30 -13.45 14.74
N ALA A 82 -9.21 -14.20 15.36
CA ALA A 82 -10.62 -14.20 15.00
C ALA A 82 -11.30 -12.83 15.21
N LYS A 83 -11.02 -12.15 16.34
CA LYS A 83 -11.53 -10.79 16.59
C LYS A 83 -11.02 -9.81 15.53
N THR A 84 -9.73 -9.88 15.20
CA THR A 84 -9.11 -9.03 14.18
C THR A 84 -9.69 -9.31 12.79
N PHE A 85 -9.91 -10.57 12.44
CA PHE A 85 -10.54 -10.95 11.16
C PHE A 85 -11.94 -10.36 11.04
N ILE A 86 -12.80 -10.55 12.05
CA ILE A 86 -14.17 -10.00 12.06
C ILE A 86 -14.13 -8.47 12.00
N TYR A 87 -13.21 -7.84 12.75
CA TYR A 87 -13.02 -6.39 12.73
C TYR A 87 -12.65 -5.87 11.33
N TYR A 88 -11.68 -6.50 10.66
CA TYR A 88 -11.31 -6.12 9.29
C TYR A 88 -12.43 -6.38 8.28
N PHE A 89 -13.18 -7.48 8.44
CA PHE A 89 -14.29 -7.78 7.55
C PHE A 89 -15.38 -6.72 7.64
N ILE A 90 -15.79 -6.34 8.86
CA ILE A 90 -16.82 -5.31 9.09
C ILE A 90 -16.35 -3.95 8.58
N THR A 91 -15.13 -3.53 8.92
CA THR A 91 -14.61 -2.22 8.49
C THR A 91 -14.42 -2.15 6.97
N THR A 92 -13.99 -3.23 6.33
CA THR A 92 -13.89 -3.31 4.86
C THR A 92 -15.26 -3.27 4.19
N ALA A 93 -16.25 -4.00 4.72
CA ALA A 93 -17.62 -3.95 4.20
C ALA A 93 -18.22 -2.53 4.28
N ILE A 94 -18.01 -1.83 5.40
CA ILE A 94 -18.42 -0.42 5.56
C ILE A 94 -17.70 0.48 4.55
N ALA A 95 -16.38 0.30 4.37
CA ALA A 95 -15.60 1.09 3.41
C ALA A 95 -16.09 0.89 1.96
N ILE A 96 -16.35 -0.37 1.57
CA ILE A 96 -16.92 -0.70 0.25
C ILE A 96 -18.31 -0.07 0.10
N PHE A 97 -19.16 -0.18 1.11
CA PHE A 97 -20.49 0.38 1.07
C PHE A 97 -20.46 1.90 0.88
N ILE A 98 -19.64 2.62 1.65
CA ILE A 98 -19.49 4.08 1.51
C ILE A 98 -18.90 4.43 0.15
N GLY A 99 -17.86 3.72 -0.31
CA GLY A 99 -17.24 3.95 -1.61
C GLY A 99 -18.23 3.77 -2.76
N LEU A 100 -19.05 2.71 -2.71
CA LEU A 100 -20.07 2.44 -3.71
C LEU A 100 -21.20 3.47 -3.65
N LEU A 101 -21.65 3.84 -2.45
CA LEU A 101 -22.68 4.87 -2.26
C LEU A 101 -22.23 6.20 -2.88
N LEU A 102 -21.03 6.66 -2.55
CA LEU A 102 -20.48 7.91 -3.09
C LEU A 102 -20.26 7.82 -4.61
N ALA A 103 -19.74 6.70 -5.12
CA ALA A 103 -19.54 6.51 -6.56
C ALA A 103 -20.86 6.60 -7.34
N ASN A 104 -21.94 5.99 -6.82
CA ASN A 104 -23.25 6.04 -7.44
C ASN A 104 -23.91 7.42 -7.32
N VAL A 105 -23.84 8.06 -6.15
CA VAL A 105 -24.44 9.39 -5.91
C VAL A 105 -23.77 10.48 -6.75
N LEU A 106 -22.43 10.45 -6.83
CA LEU A 106 -21.67 11.41 -7.62
C LEU A 106 -21.62 11.05 -9.11
N ASN A 107 -22.23 9.93 -9.52
CA ASN A 107 -22.21 9.39 -10.87
C ASN A 107 -20.78 9.35 -11.46
N VAL A 108 -19.85 8.80 -10.69
CA VAL A 108 -18.43 8.75 -11.06
C VAL A 108 -18.27 7.91 -12.34
N GLY A 109 -17.88 8.55 -13.44
CA GLY A 109 -17.77 7.93 -14.77
C GLY A 109 -18.91 8.25 -15.74
N GLY A 110 -19.96 8.97 -15.29
CA GLY A 110 -21.00 9.48 -16.17
C GLY A 110 -20.44 10.38 -17.27
N GLY A 111 -20.63 10.00 -18.53
CA GLY A 111 -20.15 10.75 -19.70
C GLY A 111 -18.75 10.37 -20.19
N TYR A 112 -18.07 9.40 -19.57
CA TYR A 112 -16.81 8.87 -20.09
C TYR A 112 -17.08 7.90 -21.25
N VAL A 113 -16.63 8.25 -22.44
CA VAL A 113 -16.73 7.38 -23.62
C VAL A 113 -15.54 6.43 -23.58
N LEU A 114 -15.80 5.14 -23.33
CA LEU A 114 -14.76 4.12 -23.41
C LEU A 114 -14.20 4.11 -24.85
N PRO A 115 -12.86 4.18 -25.03
CA PRO A 115 -12.27 3.95 -26.33
C PRO A 115 -12.71 2.57 -26.83
N SER A 116 -13.02 2.48 -28.13
CA SER A 116 -13.53 1.27 -28.77
C SER A 116 -12.65 0.08 -28.40
N ALA A 117 -13.27 -1.07 -28.11
CA ALA A 117 -12.65 -2.28 -27.56
C ALA A 117 -11.50 -2.88 -28.41
N ALA A 118 -11.14 -2.26 -29.54
CA ALA A 118 -10.04 -2.65 -30.40
C ALA A 118 -8.64 -2.37 -29.80
N ASP A 119 -8.51 -1.42 -28.86
CA ASP A 119 -7.21 -1.01 -28.29
C ASP A 119 -6.97 -1.50 -26.85
N ILE A 120 -7.92 -2.24 -26.26
CA ILE A 120 -7.82 -2.71 -24.87
C ILE A 120 -7.65 -4.23 -24.84
N THR A 121 -6.40 -4.69 -25.01
CA THR A 121 -6.00 -6.07 -24.70
C THR A 121 -5.88 -6.24 -23.19
N TYR A 122 -6.99 -6.15 -22.47
CA TYR A 122 -7.02 -6.50 -21.05
C TYR A 122 -7.57 -7.91 -20.91
N GLU A 123 -6.67 -8.87 -20.76
CA GLU A 123 -7.03 -10.24 -20.38
C GLU A 123 -7.24 -10.24 -18.86
N ALA A 124 -8.51 -10.35 -18.44
CA ALA A 124 -8.83 -10.38 -17.03
C ALA A 124 -8.17 -11.61 -16.39
N ALA A 125 -7.23 -11.39 -15.47
CA ALA A 125 -6.66 -12.48 -14.69
C ALA A 125 -7.78 -13.15 -13.88
N GLU A 126 -8.05 -14.43 -14.14
CA GLU A 126 -9.05 -15.18 -13.41
C GLU A 126 -8.68 -15.24 -11.92
N ALA A 127 -9.62 -14.86 -11.07
CA ALA A 127 -9.40 -14.95 -9.63
C ALA A 127 -9.20 -16.42 -9.24
N PRO A 128 -8.13 -16.75 -8.48
CA PRO A 128 -7.92 -18.12 -8.04
C PRO A 128 -9.13 -18.62 -7.23
N PRO A 129 -9.52 -19.89 -7.38
CA PRO A 129 -10.62 -20.46 -6.61
C PRO A 129 -10.38 -20.30 -5.10
N PHE A 130 -11.46 -20.13 -4.32
CA PHE A 130 -11.37 -19.90 -2.86
C PHE A 130 -10.52 -20.96 -2.14
N ILE A 131 -10.69 -22.24 -2.50
CA ILE A 131 -9.90 -23.33 -1.94
C ILE A 131 -8.42 -23.18 -2.27
N GLN A 132 -8.08 -22.72 -3.47
CA GLN A 132 -6.70 -22.46 -3.86
C GLN A 132 -6.10 -21.31 -3.05
N THR A 133 -6.87 -20.26 -2.75
CA THR A 133 -6.43 -19.19 -1.84
C THR A 133 -6.11 -19.73 -0.44
N LEU A 134 -6.96 -20.60 0.12
CA LEU A 134 -6.71 -21.22 1.42
C LEU A 134 -5.46 -22.11 1.41
N VAL A 135 -5.26 -22.89 0.35
CA VAL A 135 -4.06 -23.72 0.19
C VAL A 135 -2.81 -22.84 0.11
N ASN A 136 -2.88 -21.70 -0.59
CA ASN A 136 -1.76 -20.77 -0.73
C ASN A 136 -1.39 -20.03 0.57
N ILE A 137 -2.22 -20.08 1.62
CA ILE A 137 -1.89 -19.53 2.94
C ILE A 137 -0.72 -20.30 3.57
N ILE A 138 -0.65 -21.62 3.34
CA ILE A 138 0.41 -22.47 3.87
C ILE A 138 1.49 -22.63 2.78
N PRO A 139 2.65 -21.97 2.90
CA PRO A 139 3.66 -22.03 1.85
C PRO A 139 4.31 -23.40 1.79
N SER A 140 4.56 -23.90 0.58
CA SER A 140 5.35 -25.12 0.37
C SER A 140 6.83 -24.94 0.73
N ASN A 141 7.34 -23.70 0.69
CA ASN A 141 8.68 -23.33 1.13
C ASN A 141 8.66 -21.93 1.79
N PRO A 142 8.89 -21.83 3.11
CA PRO A 142 8.84 -20.55 3.84
C PRO A 142 9.83 -19.49 3.32
N LEU A 143 11.03 -19.91 2.90
CA LEU A 143 12.04 -18.96 2.40
C LEU A 143 11.67 -18.41 1.03
N LYS A 144 11.07 -19.23 0.16
CA LYS A 144 10.62 -18.78 -1.15
C LYS A 144 9.50 -17.76 -1.02
N SER A 145 8.55 -17.97 -0.11
CA SER A 145 7.39 -17.10 0.11
C SER A 145 7.71 -15.76 0.77
N ILE A 146 8.88 -15.60 1.37
CA ILE A 146 9.36 -14.33 1.92
C ILE A 146 9.98 -13.45 0.82
N VAL A 147 10.49 -14.06 -0.26
CA VAL A 147 11.20 -13.39 -1.35
C VAL A 147 10.32 -13.20 -2.59
N ASN A 148 9.29 -14.03 -2.77
CA ASN A 148 8.50 -14.14 -3.99
C ASN A 148 7.01 -14.36 -3.71
#